data_AF-A0A535DSY3-F1
#
_entry.id   AF-A0A535DSY3-F1
#
_cell.length_a   1.000
_cell.length_b   1.000
_cell.length_c   1.000
_cell.angle_alpha   90.00
_cell.angle_beta   90.00
_cell.angle_gamma   90.00
#
_symmetry.space_group_name_H-M   'P 1'
#
loop_
_entity.id
_entity.type
_entity.pdbx_description
1 polymer ?
#
loop_
_entity_poly.entity_id
_entity_poly.type
_entity_poly.pdbx_seq_one_letter_code
_entity_poly.pdbx_strand_id
1 'polypeptide(L)'
;MKVTFMGTAGARFMVAKQLAASGGLYIEEGGARVSLDPGPGAVVQYAKRKVDLTKLDAIVISHRHLDHCGDVNVMVEAMTDGGFRHRGRLFCPPDALDDDPVVLKYLRHFPEEVVRLQPETKYTVNGLSFAAQAPGRDVRLSIRRPARLGDRLGVLRRHRRAAPSRGDDHPPRPHAVPLRPSPPLP
;
A
#
# COMPACT_ATOMS: atom_id res chain seq x y z
N MET A 1 15.75 6.67 9.18
CA MET A 1 14.46 6.32 8.57
C MET A 1 13.48 7.45 8.76
N LYS A 2 12.74 7.79 7.71
CA LYS A 2 11.60 8.69 7.77
C LYS A 2 10.42 8.04 7.06
N VAL A 3 9.26 8.04 7.71
CA VAL A 3 8.00 7.55 7.15
C VAL A 3 7.04 8.73 7.11
N THR A 4 6.48 8.98 5.95
CA THR A 4 5.51 10.05 5.73
C THR A 4 4.19 9.42 5.32
N PHE A 5 3.13 9.75 6.04
CA PHE A 5 1.77 9.33 5.69
C PHE A 5 1.24 10.24 4.57
N MET A 6 1.12 9.66 3.39
CA MET A 6 0.55 10.29 2.20
C MET A 6 -0.99 10.13 2.22
N GLY A 7 -1.48 9.09 2.88
CA GLY A 7 -2.86 8.89 3.28
C GLY A 7 -3.00 7.84 4.37
N THR A 8 -4.15 7.82 5.03
CA THR A 8 -4.50 6.86 6.10
C THR A 8 -5.91 6.28 5.94
N ALA A 9 -6.60 6.58 4.84
CA ALA A 9 -7.87 5.92 4.54
C ALA A 9 -7.62 4.43 4.31
N GLY A 10 -8.25 3.57 5.09
CA GLY A 10 -8.10 2.10 5.03
C GLY A 10 -9.37 1.36 4.59
N ALA A 11 -10.30 2.05 3.92
CA ALA A 11 -11.49 1.43 3.35
C ALA A 11 -12.04 2.23 2.16
N ARG A 12 -12.50 1.52 1.13
CA ARG A 12 -13.10 2.08 -0.09
C ARG A 12 -14.19 3.13 0.16
N PHE A 13 -15.01 2.98 1.20
CA PHE A 13 -16.04 3.98 1.53
C PHE A 13 -15.46 5.29 2.06
N MET A 14 -14.39 5.22 2.87
CA MET A 14 -13.67 6.41 3.34
C MET A 14 -13.06 7.15 2.16
N VAL A 15 -12.51 6.40 1.19
CA VAL A 15 -11.96 6.95 -0.05
C VAL A 15 -13.06 7.56 -0.92
N ALA A 16 -14.18 6.86 -1.15
CA ALA A 16 -15.28 7.37 -1.96
C ALA A 16 -15.87 8.68 -1.41
N LYS A 17 -15.88 8.83 -0.07
CA LYS A 17 -16.31 10.06 0.61
C LYS A 17 -15.18 11.08 0.85
N GLN A 18 -13.94 10.74 0.49
CA GLN A 18 -12.74 11.55 0.74
C GLN A 18 -12.61 11.99 2.21
N LEU A 19 -13.01 11.14 3.15
CA LEU A 19 -12.95 11.43 4.60
C LEU A 19 -11.51 11.45 5.13
N ALA A 20 -10.61 10.74 4.45
CA ALA A 20 -9.18 10.83 4.62
C ALA A 20 -8.50 10.56 3.27
N ALA A 21 -7.27 11.06 3.11
CA ALA A 21 -6.48 10.75 1.93
C ALA A 21 -6.09 9.26 1.90
N SER A 22 -5.94 8.69 0.70
CA SER A 22 -5.54 7.30 0.45
C SER A 22 -4.17 7.17 -0.22
N GLY A 23 -3.31 8.19 -0.14
CA GLY A 23 -2.00 8.16 -0.81
C GLY A 23 -0.98 7.16 -0.27
N GLY A 24 -1.32 6.35 0.74
CA GLY A 24 -0.44 5.35 1.32
C GLY A 24 0.70 5.91 2.18
N LEU A 25 1.84 5.21 2.16
CA LEU A 25 3.07 5.62 2.85
C LEU A 25 4.18 5.96 1.86
N TYR A 26 5.00 6.92 2.24
CA TYR A 26 6.28 7.21 1.61
C TYR A 26 7.41 7.01 2.61
N ILE A 27 8.39 6.20 2.24
CA ILE A 27 9.45 5.75 3.13
C ILE A 27 10.80 6.16 2.56
N GLU A 28 11.59 6.82 3.40
CA GLU A 28 12.93 7.29 3.09
C GLU A 28 13.92 6.68 4.07
N GLU A 29 14.88 5.94 3.52
CA GLU A 29 15.90 5.27 4.33
C GLU A 29 17.21 5.20 3.56
N GLY A 30 18.21 5.98 3.99
CA GLY A 30 19.45 6.15 3.26
C GLY A 30 19.18 6.66 1.84
N GLY A 31 19.58 5.87 0.83
CA GLY A 31 19.32 6.15 -0.58
C GLY A 31 18.02 5.56 -1.13
N ALA A 32 17.21 4.88 -0.31
CA ALA A 32 15.96 4.25 -0.73
C ALA A 32 14.76 5.18 -0.56
N ARG A 33 13.95 5.33 -1.61
CA ARG A 33 12.67 6.04 -1.66
C ARG A 33 11.57 5.10 -2.13
N VAL A 34 10.68 4.70 -1.23
CA VAL A 34 9.67 3.68 -1.50
C VAL A 34 8.27 4.22 -1.27
N SER A 35 7.39 4.03 -2.24
CA SER A 35 5.95 4.22 -2.09
C SER A 35 5.29 2.90 -1.69
N LEU A 36 4.46 2.88 -0.65
CA LEU A 36 3.62 1.74 -0.30
C LEU A 36 2.16 2.14 -0.42
N ASP A 37 1.39 1.33 -1.15
CA ASP A 37 -0.05 1.43 -1.35
C ASP A 37 -0.52 2.82 -1.84
N PRO A 38 -0.10 3.25 -3.04
CA PRO A 38 -0.59 4.47 -3.65
C PRO A 38 -2.06 4.31 -4.09
N GLY A 39 -2.98 4.51 -3.15
CA GLY A 39 -4.42 4.60 -3.41
C GLY A 39 -4.83 5.90 -4.10
N PRO A 40 -6.14 6.15 -4.29
CA PRO A 40 -6.63 7.23 -5.13
C PRO A 40 -6.15 8.60 -4.63
N GLY A 41 -5.62 9.42 -5.54
CA GLY A 41 -5.09 10.74 -5.26
C GLY A 41 -3.68 10.74 -4.66
N ALA A 42 -2.96 9.61 -4.64
CA ALA A 42 -1.56 9.55 -4.22
C ALA A 42 -0.70 10.60 -4.94
N VAL A 43 -0.77 10.75 -6.26
CA VAL A 43 0.07 11.72 -7.00
C VAL A 43 -0.11 13.13 -6.46
N VAL A 44 -1.36 13.51 -6.16
CA VAL A 44 -1.69 14.80 -5.56
C VAL A 44 -1.10 14.93 -4.16
N GLN A 45 -1.17 13.87 -3.34
CA GLN A 45 -0.63 13.87 -1.98
C GLN A 45 0.89 13.98 -1.94
N TYR A 46 1.59 13.35 -2.89
CA TYR A 46 3.05 13.45 -3.04
C TYR A 46 3.46 14.84 -3.53
N ALA A 47 2.75 15.39 -4.53
CA ALA A 47 2.99 16.74 -5.04
C ALA A 47 2.79 17.81 -3.94
N LYS A 48 1.72 17.72 -3.15
CA LYS A 48 1.47 18.62 -1.99
C LYS A 48 2.62 18.63 -0.98
N ARG A 49 3.33 17.50 -0.85
CA ARG A 49 4.48 17.36 0.05
C ARG A 49 5.82 17.57 -0.64
N LYS A 50 5.81 18.04 -1.90
CA LYS A 50 7.01 18.31 -2.72
C LYS A 50 7.92 17.08 -2.86
N VAL A 51 7.33 15.89 -2.89
CA VAL A 51 8.06 14.65 -3.17
C VAL A 51 8.15 14.48 -4.67
N ASP A 52 9.39 14.38 -5.15
CA ASP A 52 9.69 14.12 -6.55
C ASP A 52 9.52 12.62 -6.86
N LEU A 53 8.45 12.29 -7.57
CA LEU A 53 8.12 10.91 -7.96
C LEU A 53 9.18 10.30 -8.89
N THR A 54 9.89 11.12 -9.67
CA THR A 54 10.98 10.67 -10.56
C THR A 54 12.22 10.20 -9.80
N LYS A 55 12.21 10.31 -8.46
CA LYS A 55 13.25 9.78 -7.57
C LYS A 55 12.83 8.54 -6.81
N LEU A 56 11.61 8.03 -6.97
CA LEU A 56 11.20 6.77 -6.36
C LEU A 56 12.09 5.62 -6.86
N ASP A 57 12.51 4.75 -5.96
CA ASP A 57 13.27 3.53 -6.27
C ASP A 57 12.36 2.31 -6.35
N ALA A 58 11.24 2.35 -5.63
CA ALA A 58 10.24 1.30 -5.71
C ALA A 58 8.83 1.78 -5.37
N ILE A 59 7.86 1.08 -5.94
CA ILE A 59 6.46 1.13 -5.56
C ILE A 59 6.09 -0.28 -5.07
N VAL A 60 5.40 -0.36 -3.94
CA VAL A 60 4.94 -1.61 -3.35
C VAL A 60 3.42 -1.52 -3.22
N ILE A 61 2.72 -2.55 -3.69
CA ILE A 61 1.28 -2.74 -3.45
C ILE A 61 1.12 -3.96 -2.56
N SER A 62 0.34 -3.84 -1.49
CA SER A 62 0.02 -4.92 -0.59
C SER A 62 -1.04 -5.87 -1.16
N HIS A 63 -2.08 -5.31 -1.77
CA HIS A 63 -3.18 -6.05 -2.38
C HIS A 63 -3.93 -5.20 -3.42
N ARG A 64 -4.72 -5.86 -4.29
CA ARG A 64 -5.34 -5.23 -5.48
C ARG A 64 -6.53 -4.30 -5.22
N HIS A 65 -6.89 -4.00 -3.98
CA HIS A 65 -8.05 -3.15 -3.75
C HIS A 65 -7.75 -1.69 -4.12
N LEU A 66 -8.71 -1.04 -4.78
CA LEU A 66 -8.51 0.29 -5.37
C LEU A 66 -8.10 1.35 -4.34
N ASP A 67 -8.52 1.23 -3.08
CA ASP A 67 -8.12 2.12 -2.01
C ASP A 67 -6.62 2.05 -1.67
N HIS A 68 -5.90 1.02 -2.14
CA HIS A 68 -4.45 0.85 -1.99
C HIS A 68 -3.68 1.00 -3.31
N CYS A 69 -4.33 0.90 -4.46
CA CYS A 69 -3.63 0.88 -5.75
C CYS A 69 -4.21 1.79 -6.83
N GLY A 70 -5.20 2.63 -6.51
CA GLY A 70 -5.90 3.46 -7.49
C GLY A 70 -5.00 4.36 -8.33
N ASP A 71 -3.90 4.85 -7.78
CA ASP A 71 -2.93 5.71 -8.48
C ASP A 71 -1.67 4.94 -8.92
N VAL A 72 -1.61 3.60 -8.79
CA VAL A 72 -0.38 2.85 -9.09
C VAL A 72 0.15 3.11 -10.50
N ASN A 73 -0.74 3.15 -11.50
CA ASN A 73 -0.37 3.27 -12.91
C ASN A 73 0.32 4.62 -13.20
N VAL A 74 -0.27 5.72 -12.74
CA VAL A 74 0.33 7.05 -12.87
C VAL A 74 1.60 7.21 -12.02
N MET A 75 1.67 6.54 -10.86
CA MET A 75 2.89 6.52 -10.04
C MET A 75 4.03 5.78 -10.74
N VAL A 76 3.75 4.69 -11.46
CA VAL A 76 4.73 3.96 -12.28
C VAL A 76 5.24 4.84 -13.42
N GLU A 77 4.35 5.53 -14.15
CA GLU A 77 4.76 6.50 -15.18
C GLU A 77 5.64 7.60 -14.58
N ALA A 78 5.25 8.18 -13.45
CA ALA A 78 6.03 9.22 -12.81
C ALA A 78 7.42 8.73 -12.34
N MET A 79 7.50 7.51 -11.79
CA MET A 79 8.77 6.89 -11.38
C MET A 79 9.71 6.68 -12.57
N THR A 80 9.15 6.37 -13.74
CA THR A 80 9.88 6.03 -14.98
C THR A 80 9.99 7.20 -15.95
N ASP A 81 9.63 8.42 -15.51
CA ASP A 81 9.63 9.63 -16.33
C ASP A 81 8.83 9.43 -17.62
N GLY A 82 7.58 8.96 -17.51
CA GLY A 82 6.70 8.63 -18.64
C GLY A 82 7.15 7.41 -19.45
N GLY A 83 8.01 6.55 -18.89
CA GLY A 83 8.61 5.42 -19.58
C GLY A 83 9.90 5.75 -20.34
N PHE A 84 10.35 7.02 -20.36
CA PHE A 84 11.63 7.41 -20.97
C PHE A 84 12.85 6.90 -20.19
N ARG A 85 12.66 6.49 -18.93
CA ARG A 85 13.69 5.90 -18.09
C ARG A 85 13.23 4.56 -17.55
N HIS A 86 13.90 3.50 -17.98
CA HIS A 86 13.83 2.19 -17.34
C HIS A 86 14.51 2.26 -15.97
N ARG A 87 13.74 2.61 -14.95
CA ARG A 87 14.23 2.75 -13.57
C ARG A 87 13.21 2.28 -12.55
N GLY A 88 13.72 1.89 -11.39
CA GLY A 88 12.90 1.54 -10.23
C GLY A 88 12.13 0.24 -10.41
N ARG A 89 11.50 -0.23 -9.33
CA ARG A 89 10.88 -1.55 -9.27
C ARG A 89 9.45 -1.49 -8.74
N LEU A 90 8.57 -2.29 -9.34
CA LEU A 90 7.20 -2.47 -8.86
C LEU A 90 7.07 -3.82 -8.16
N PHE A 91 6.71 -3.82 -6.87
CA PHE A 91 6.43 -5.03 -6.12
C PHE A 91 4.92 -5.13 -5.89
N CYS A 92 4.31 -6.24 -6.29
CA CYS A 92 2.88 -6.45 -6.08
C CYS A 92 2.54 -7.94 -6.02
N PRO A 93 1.43 -8.34 -5.39
CA PRO A 93 0.99 -9.72 -5.40
C PRO A 93 0.54 -10.15 -6.81
N PRO A 94 0.56 -11.47 -7.11
CA PRO A 94 0.19 -11.99 -8.44
C PRO A 94 -1.19 -11.54 -8.93
N ASP A 95 -2.18 -11.46 -8.04
CA ASP A 95 -3.55 -11.04 -8.35
C ASP A 95 -3.67 -9.57 -8.77
N ALA A 96 -2.64 -8.75 -8.59
CA ALA A 96 -2.57 -7.40 -9.14
C ALA A 96 -2.14 -7.38 -10.63
N LEU A 97 -1.56 -8.49 -11.13
CA LEU A 97 -0.96 -8.62 -12.46
C LEU A 97 -1.68 -9.58 -13.40
N ASP A 98 -2.41 -10.55 -12.85
CA ASP A 98 -2.97 -11.65 -13.64
C ASP A 98 -4.34 -11.27 -14.23
N ASP A 99 -5.43 -11.88 -13.76
CA ASP A 99 -6.78 -11.63 -14.28
C ASP A 99 -7.35 -10.29 -13.81
N ASP A 100 -7.95 -9.53 -14.74
CA ASP A 100 -8.45 -8.17 -14.53
C ASP A 100 -7.43 -7.30 -13.76
N PRO A 101 -6.26 -7.03 -14.35
CA PRO A 101 -5.15 -6.51 -13.58
C PRO A 101 -5.32 -5.04 -13.24
N VAL A 102 -5.04 -4.68 -11.99
CA VAL A 102 -5.01 -3.28 -11.54
C VAL A 102 -3.73 -2.56 -11.98
N VAL A 103 -2.67 -3.30 -12.29
CA VAL A 103 -1.47 -2.79 -12.97
C VAL A 103 -1.61 -3.05 -14.48
N LEU A 104 -1.76 -1.97 -15.24
CA LEU A 104 -2.05 -2.02 -16.66
C LEU A 104 -0.93 -2.70 -17.44
N LYS A 105 -1.27 -3.57 -18.39
CA LYS A 105 -0.31 -4.39 -19.16
C LYS A 105 0.73 -3.53 -19.88
N TYR A 106 0.33 -2.37 -20.41
CA TYR A 106 1.23 -1.49 -21.13
C TYR A 106 2.32 -0.87 -20.25
N LEU A 107 2.12 -0.72 -18.93
CA LEU A 107 3.11 -0.10 -18.04
C LEU A 107 4.18 -1.06 -17.55
N ARG A 108 3.95 -2.38 -17.67
CA ARG A 108 4.79 -3.39 -17.02
C ARG A 108 6.21 -3.46 -17.56
N HIS A 109 6.44 -2.90 -18.74
CA HIS A 109 7.76 -2.81 -19.33
C HIS A 109 8.45 -1.48 -19.01
N PHE A 110 7.85 -0.54 -18.29
CA PHE A 110 8.52 0.73 -17.97
C PHE A 110 9.52 0.62 -16.80
N PRO A 111 9.19 -0.05 -15.66
CA PRO A 111 10.17 -0.25 -14.59
C PRO A 111 11.35 -1.12 -15.03
N GLU A 112 12.44 -1.11 -14.24
CA GLU A 112 13.52 -2.10 -14.39
C GLU A 112 13.00 -3.52 -14.15
N GLU A 113 12.08 -3.66 -13.19
CA GLU A 113 11.54 -4.95 -12.79
C GLU A 113 10.12 -4.83 -12.23
N VAL A 114 9.26 -5.78 -12.59
CA VAL A 114 7.99 -6.04 -11.91
C VAL A 114 8.12 -7.34 -11.13
N VAL A 115 8.17 -7.23 -9.81
CA VAL A 115 8.40 -8.33 -8.89
C VAL A 115 7.08 -8.85 -8.33
N ARG A 116 6.80 -10.13 -8.57
CA ARG A 116 5.69 -10.86 -7.94
C ARG A 116 6.04 -11.18 -6.49
N LEU A 117 5.27 -10.63 -5.56
CA LEU A 117 5.44 -10.87 -4.14
C LEU A 117 5.09 -12.33 -3.80
N GLN A 118 5.95 -12.96 -3.01
CA GLN A 118 5.81 -14.33 -2.51
C GLN A 118 5.72 -14.30 -0.99
N PRO A 119 4.93 -15.20 -0.37
CA PRO A 119 4.87 -15.33 1.08
C PRO A 119 6.25 -15.53 1.67
N GLU A 120 6.48 -14.96 2.86
CA GLU A 120 7.68 -15.15 3.68
C GLU A 120 9.00 -14.79 2.99
N THR A 121 8.92 -14.13 1.83
CA THR A 121 10.07 -13.74 1.03
C THR A 121 10.51 -12.34 1.42
N LYS A 122 11.82 -12.18 1.61
CA LYS A 122 12.44 -10.89 1.93
C LYS A 122 12.96 -10.23 0.67
N TYR A 123 12.54 -8.99 0.45
CA TYR A 123 12.95 -8.13 -0.65
C TYR A 123 13.86 -7.01 -0.16
N THR A 124 14.70 -6.47 -1.04
CA THR A 124 15.59 -5.36 -0.72
C THR A 124 15.66 -4.32 -1.84
N VAL A 125 15.54 -3.05 -1.47
CA VAL A 125 15.65 -1.87 -2.33
C VAL A 125 16.65 -0.91 -1.71
N ASN A 126 17.81 -0.70 -2.36
CA ASN A 126 18.85 0.21 -1.91
C ASN A 126 19.22 0.08 -0.40
N GLY A 127 19.26 -1.15 0.10
CA GLY A 127 19.56 -1.47 1.51
C GLY A 127 18.36 -1.44 2.47
N LEU A 128 17.19 -0.95 2.03
CA LEU A 128 15.92 -1.10 2.75
C LEU A 128 15.35 -2.48 2.46
N SER A 129 15.05 -3.26 3.51
CA SER A 129 14.40 -4.57 3.36
C SER A 129 12.92 -4.55 3.78
N PHE A 130 12.14 -5.44 3.19
CA PHE A 130 10.77 -5.72 3.59
C PHE A 130 10.35 -7.16 3.27
N ALA A 131 9.23 -7.63 3.81
CA ALA A 131 8.71 -8.96 3.54
C ALA A 131 7.19 -8.95 3.37
N ALA A 132 6.67 -9.82 2.51
CA ALA A 132 5.24 -10.09 2.42
C ALA A 132 4.88 -11.22 3.40
N GLN A 133 3.83 -11.02 4.21
CA GLN A 133 3.44 -12.01 5.23
C GLN A 133 2.50 -13.10 4.70
N ALA A 134 1.79 -12.83 3.59
CA ALA A 134 1.11 -13.79 2.71
C ALA A 134 0.60 -13.03 1.46
N PRO A 135 0.38 -13.69 0.30
CA PRO A 135 -0.31 -13.08 -0.84
C PRO A 135 -1.69 -12.56 -0.41
N GLY A 136 -2.01 -11.31 -0.74
CA GLY A 136 -3.32 -10.72 -0.46
C GLY A 136 -3.59 -10.36 1.02
N ARG A 137 -2.56 -10.33 1.88
CA ARG A 137 -2.63 -9.78 3.24
C ARG A 137 -1.68 -8.59 3.40
N ASP A 138 -1.78 -7.89 4.52
CA ASP A 138 -0.91 -6.74 4.86
C ASP A 138 0.57 -7.04 4.60
N VAL A 139 1.25 -6.11 3.90
CA VAL A 139 2.69 -6.17 3.69
C VAL A 139 3.40 -5.73 4.96
N ARG A 140 4.21 -6.62 5.53
CA ARG A 140 5.03 -6.31 6.71
C ARG A 140 6.40 -5.79 6.28
N LEU A 141 6.52 -4.47 6.24
CA LEU A 141 7.83 -3.84 6.03
C LEU A 141 8.72 -4.04 7.28
N SER A 142 9.79 -4.83 7.14
CA SER A 142 10.80 -5.06 8.19
C SER A 142 12.13 -4.44 7.79
N ILE A 143 12.32 -3.19 8.20
CA ILE A 143 13.47 -2.39 7.80
C ILE A 143 14.64 -2.74 8.72
N ARG A 144 15.67 -3.37 8.15
CA ARG A 144 16.95 -3.63 8.83
C ARG A 144 18.03 -2.81 8.14
N ARG A 145 18.75 -1.97 8.89
CA ARG A 145 20.04 -1.47 8.46
C ARG A 145 21.13 -2.47 8.87
N PRO A 146 22.18 -2.69 8.06
CA PRO A 146 23.44 -3.16 8.61
C PRO A 146 23.95 -2.10 9.59
N ALA A 147 24.29 -2.50 10.82
CA ALA A 147 24.85 -1.58 11.82
C ALA A 147 26.13 -0.96 11.26
N ARG A 148 26.23 0.37 11.25
CA ARG A 148 27.47 1.08 10.92
C ARG A 148 28.21 1.43 12.21
N LEU A 149 29.55 1.41 12.17
CA LEU A 149 30.37 1.89 13.27
C LEU A 149 30.00 3.36 13.56
N GLY A 150 29.37 3.63 14.71
CA GLY A 150 28.91 4.96 15.12
C GLY A 150 27.39 5.10 15.33
N ASP A 151 26.58 4.10 14.98
CA ASP A 151 25.14 4.13 15.26
C ASP A 151 24.87 4.03 16.78
N ARG A 152 24.36 5.10 17.40
CA ARG A 152 23.91 5.08 18.81
C ARG A 152 22.66 4.20 18.94
N LEU A 153 22.77 3.07 19.64
CA LEU A 153 21.62 2.19 19.95
C LEU A 153 20.62 2.91 20.87
N GLY A 154 19.54 3.43 20.29
CA GLY A 154 18.36 3.86 21.02
C GLY A 154 17.36 2.70 21.12
N VAL A 155 17.24 2.08 22.30
CA VAL A 155 16.21 1.07 22.56
C VAL A 155 14.89 1.78 22.88
N LEU A 156 13.96 1.82 21.92
CA LEU A 156 12.58 2.26 22.19
C LEU A 156 11.79 1.10 22.81
N ARG A 157 11.77 1.01 24.14
CA ARG A 157 10.84 0.13 24.87
C ARG A 157 9.48 0.80 24.97
N ARG A 158 8.48 0.30 24.22
CA ARG A 158 7.07 0.65 24.44
C ARG A 158 6.48 -0.29 25.48
N HIS A 159 6.13 0.24 26.65
CA HIS A 159 5.33 -0.48 27.64
C HIS A 159 3.94 -0.80 27.05
N ARG A 160 3.59 -2.09 27.02
CA ARG A 160 2.20 -2.53 26.82
C ARG A 160 1.40 -2.18 28.07
N ARG A 161 0.35 -1.37 27.93
CA ARG A 161 -0.90 -1.60 28.69
C ARG A 161 -1.84 -2.35 27.77
N ALA A 162 -2.26 -3.53 28.23
CA ALA A 162 -3.20 -4.40 27.54
C ALA A 162 -4.63 -3.92 27.78
N ALA A 163 -5.45 -3.98 26.74
CA ALA A 163 -6.89 -4.21 26.83
C ALA A 163 -7.24 -5.23 25.72
N PRO A 164 -8.04 -6.27 25.99
CA PRO A 164 -8.25 -7.36 25.05
C PRO A 164 -9.37 -6.99 24.06
N SER A 165 -9.07 -7.04 22.75
CA SER A 165 -10.12 -7.11 21.72
C SER A 165 -10.28 -8.55 21.28
N ARG A 166 -11.44 -9.11 21.61
CA ARG A 166 -12.07 -10.28 20.97
C ARG A 166 -12.01 -10.08 19.45
N GLY A 167 -11.50 -11.01 18.67
CA GLY A 167 -12.25 -12.19 18.26
C GLY A 167 -13.25 -11.76 17.20
N ASP A 168 -12.88 -11.89 15.92
CA ASP A 168 -13.76 -11.71 14.77
C ASP A 168 -14.81 -12.82 14.76
N ASP A 169 -15.82 -12.70 15.63
CA ASP A 169 -17.07 -13.44 15.52
C ASP A 169 -18.07 -12.55 14.77
N HIS A 170 -18.58 -13.07 13.66
CA HIS A 170 -19.70 -12.54 12.90
C HIS A 170 -20.88 -12.16 13.82
N PRO A 171 -21.56 -11.02 13.60
CA PRO A 171 -22.89 -10.85 14.17
C PRO A 171 -23.87 -11.83 13.49
N PRO A 172 -24.82 -12.44 14.22
CA PRO A 172 -25.86 -13.24 13.60
C PRO A 172 -26.75 -12.34 12.74
N ARG A 173 -27.18 -12.88 11.59
CA ARG A 173 -28.13 -12.23 10.67
C ARG A 173 -29.42 -11.87 11.43
N PRO A 174 -30.02 -10.69 11.22
CA PRO A 174 -31.38 -10.45 11.71
C PRO A 174 -32.35 -11.37 10.94
N HIS A 175 -33.17 -12.11 11.69
CA HIS A 175 -34.32 -12.81 11.14
C HIS A 175 -35.26 -11.77 10.50
N ALA A 176 -35.57 -11.96 9.22
CA ALA A 176 -36.59 -11.19 8.54
C ALA A 176 -37.96 -11.51 9.15
N VAL A 177 -38.63 -10.49 9.69
CA VAL A 177 -40.06 -10.55 10.02
C VAL A 177 -40.84 -10.35 8.72
N PRO A 178 -41.86 -11.17 8.40
CA PRO A 178 -42.69 -10.92 7.22
C PRO A 178 -43.46 -9.61 7.37
N LEU A 179 -43.28 -8.69 6.42
CA LEU A 179 -44.20 -7.56 6.24
C LEU A 179 -45.56 -8.11 5.82
N ARG A 180 -46.62 -7.81 6.58
CA ARG A 180 -48.00 -8.07 6.17
C ARG A 180 -48.29 -7.32 4.86
N PRO A 181 -49.05 -7.90 3.92
CA PRO A 181 -49.48 -7.19 2.72
C PRO A 181 -50.38 -6.01 3.10
N SER A 182 -50.16 -4.87 2.44
CA SER A 182 -50.99 -3.67 2.55
C SER A 182 -52.42 -3.96 2.05
N PRO A 183 -53.46 -3.37 2.66
CA PRO A 183 -54.83 -3.55 2.18
C PRO A 183 -55.02 -2.90 0.80
N PRO A 184 -55.94 -3.40 -0.04
CA PRO A 184 -56.26 -2.77 -1.31
C PRO A 184 -56.95 -1.42 -1.07
N LEU A 185 -56.57 -0.42 -1.85
CA LEU A 185 -57.17 0.91 -1.84
C LEU A 185 -58.58 0.85 -2.47
N PRO A 186 -59.59 1.49 -1.85
CA PRO A 186 -60.78 1.96 -2.55
C PRO A 186 -60.54 3.30 -3.28
#